data_AF-A0A3A5P3U0-F1
#
_entry.id   AF-A0A3A5P3U0-F1
#
_cell.length_a   1.000
_cell.length_b   1.000
_cell.length_c   1.000
_cell.angle_alpha   90.00
_cell.angle_beta   90.00
_cell.angle_gamma   90.00
#
_symmetry.space_group_name_H-M   'P 1'
#
loop_
_entity.id
_entity.type
_entity.pdbx_description
1 polymer ?
#
loop_
_entity_poly.entity_id
_entity_poly.type
_entity_poly.pdbx_seq_one_letter_code
_entity_poly.pdbx_strand_id
1 'polypeptide(L)'
;MPTWTCNGKYPGEALTDKEKRKHLYHFTSFDTFVKIWLSKELLFADVRKVNDLIEQTVQWNFLNPQKLPLAGAIEDGRYAYKQISLTMDYDSYLKGCMSSMMWGYYADKTTGVCIELDFDKLPLSDGCLHAPISYEENVATSIDVPADLSTRNDVEKWIVDNQLRFFFTKQSTWREENEYRIVSNSKRALSIANAITAVYVAKVDSETCKFVLALVNGAVPVMCLSYKDNSTGISIPRVSDAAAKRKQYEDARKSKTNALNTIQKQAFGFYNLHKDDWEFPMVLKEYILER
;
A
#
# COMPACT_ATOMS: atom_id res chain seq x y z
N MET A 1 16.17 2.51 24.11
CA MET A 1 17.08 3.54 23.57
C MET A 1 16.77 3.73 22.09
N PRO A 2 16.83 4.96 21.54
CA PRO A 2 16.62 5.18 20.12
C PRO A 2 17.71 4.49 19.30
N THR A 3 17.34 3.92 18.16
CA THR A 3 18.26 3.29 17.21
C THR A 3 18.44 4.20 16.00
N TRP A 4 19.69 4.54 15.67
CA TRP A 4 19.99 5.32 14.48
C TRP A 4 20.22 4.40 13.28
N THR A 5 19.53 4.71 12.18
CA THR A 5 19.64 3.99 10.91
C THR A 5 19.97 4.96 9.78
N CYS A 6 20.20 4.44 8.58
CA CYS A 6 20.34 5.25 7.38
C CYS A 6 19.07 6.07 7.05
N ASN A 7 17.92 5.70 7.61
CA ASN A 7 16.65 6.40 7.42
C ASN A 7 16.39 7.44 8.51
N GLY A 8 17.16 7.46 9.61
CA GLY A 8 16.97 8.37 10.73
C GLY A 8 16.88 7.67 12.09
N LYS A 9 16.24 8.35 13.05
CA LYS A 9 16.05 7.92 14.44
C LYS A 9 14.80 7.05 14.55
N TYR A 10 14.93 5.85 15.11
CA TYR A 10 13.82 4.94 15.42
C TYR A 10 13.63 4.76 16.94
N PRO A 11 12.38 4.78 17.47
CA PRO A 11 11.14 5.12 16.77
C PRO A 11 11.13 6.58 16.32
N GLY A 12 10.31 6.87 15.31
CA GLY A 12 10.12 8.23 14.81
C GLY A 12 9.32 9.10 15.77
N GLU A 13 9.18 10.37 15.41
CA GLU A 13 8.40 11.39 16.12
C GLU A 13 7.10 11.64 15.37
N ALA A 14 6.04 11.99 16.11
CA ALA A 14 4.73 12.23 15.53
C ALA A 14 4.77 13.38 14.51
N LEU A 15 4.14 13.16 13.35
CA LEU A 15 4.02 14.12 12.29
C LEU A 15 2.64 14.79 12.32
N THR A 16 2.58 16.05 11.90
CA THR A 16 1.32 16.73 11.56
C THR A 16 0.69 16.09 10.31
N ASP A 17 -0.61 16.28 10.10
CA ASP A 17 -1.31 15.78 8.90
C ASP A 17 -0.73 16.35 7.59
N LYS A 18 -0.10 17.52 7.64
CA LYS A 18 0.60 18.09 6.48
C LYS A 18 1.90 17.37 6.17
N GLU A 19 2.65 17.00 7.20
CA GLU A 19 3.89 16.26 7.03
C GLU A 19 3.61 14.82 6.61
N LYS A 20 2.63 14.15 7.22
CA LYS A 20 2.25 12.77 6.88
C LYS A 20 1.89 12.60 5.41
N ARG A 21 1.14 13.55 4.84
CA ARG A 21 0.67 13.46 3.46
C ARG A 21 1.66 13.97 2.42
N LYS A 22 2.84 14.46 2.80
CA LYS A 22 3.82 15.02 1.85
C LYS A 22 4.15 14.02 0.74
N HIS A 23 4.24 12.74 1.12
CA HIS A 23 4.36 11.62 0.23
C HIS A 23 3.16 10.69 0.39
N LEU A 24 2.60 10.25 -0.73
CA LEU A 24 1.49 9.31 -0.79
C LEU A 24 1.92 8.04 -1.52
N TYR A 25 1.47 6.88 -1.03
CA TYR A 25 1.96 5.58 -1.50
C TYR A 25 0.83 4.74 -2.09
N HIS A 26 1.02 4.27 -3.32
CA HIS A 26 0.10 3.36 -4.00
C HIS A 26 0.71 1.97 -4.10
N PHE A 27 0.07 0.97 -3.48
CA PHE A 27 0.48 -0.43 -3.52
C PHE A 27 -0.30 -1.19 -4.59
N THR A 28 0.40 -2.01 -5.38
CA THR A 28 -0.24 -2.72 -6.49
C THR A 28 0.55 -3.96 -6.94
N SER A 29 -0.05 -4.79 -7.78
CA SER A 29 0.65 -5.91 -8.44
C SER A 29 1.62 -5.41 -9.52
N PHE A 30 2.60 -6.23 -9.90
CA PHE A 30 3.54 -5.86 -10.96
C PHE A 30 2.83 -5.54 -12.29
N ASP A 31 1.87 -6.36 -12.72
CA ASP A 31 1.13 -6.14 -13.97
C ASP A 31 0.36 -4.82 -13.99
N THR A 32 -0.22 -4.44 -12.84
CA THR A 32 -0.93 -3.18 -12.69
C THR A 32 0.05 -2.01 -12.64
N PHE A 33 1.20 -2.19 -11.98
CA PHE A 33 2.30 -1.22 -12.03
C PHE A 33 2.75 -0.94 -13.46
N VAL A 34 2.91 -1.95 -14.32
CA VAL A 34 3.28 -1.73 -15.73
C VAL A 34 2.26 -0.82 -16.42
N LYS A 35 0.95 -1.06 -16.22
CA LYS A 35 -0.12 -0.23 -16.79
C LYS A 35 -0.04 1.20 -16.29
N ILE A 36 0.07 1.39 -14.97
CA ILE A 36 0.17 2.71 -14.33
C ILE A 36 1.44 3.44 -14.79
N TRP A 37 2.56 2.73 -14.89
CA TRP A 37 3.84 3.32 -15.26
C TRP A 37 3.85 3.80 -16.71
N LEU A 38 3.20 3.06 -17.61
CA LEU A 38 3.11 3.43 -19.03
C LEU A 38 2.07 4.53 -19.28
N SER A 39 0.92 4.48 -18.61
CA SER A 39 -0.14 5.49 -18.77
C SER A 39 0.12 6.77 -17.98
N LYS A 40 0.89 6.66 -16.88
CA LYS A 40 1.02 7.70 -15.84
C LYS A 40 -0.33 8.12 -15.25
N GLU A 41 -1.25 7.17 -15.13
CA GLU A 41 -2.60 7.37 -14.61
C GLU A 41 -2.93 6.36 -13.50
N LEU A 42 -3.58 6.85 -12.44
CA LEU A 42 -4.29 6.01 -11.46
C LEU A 42 -5.78 6.01 -11.80
N LEU A 43 -6.35 4.82 -11.96
CA LEU A 43 -7.80 4.69 -12.20
C LEU A 43 -8.57 4.86 -10.89
N PHE A 44 -9.68 5.60 -10.97
CA PHE A 44 -10.61 5.63 -9.86
C PHE A 44 -11.40 4.31 -9.82
N ALA A 45 -11.26 3.59 -8.70
CA ALA A 45 -11.92 2.32 -8.44
C ALA A 45 -13.37 2.50 -7.98
N ASP A 46 -14.20 1.51 -8.31
CA ASP A 46 -15.60 1.48 -7.91
C ASP A 46 -15.74 1.30 -6.40
N VAL A 47 -16.49 2.19 -5.75
CA VAL A 47 -16.72 2.16 -4.29
C VAL A 47 -17.46 0.92 -3.81
N ARG A 48 -18.10 0.15 -4.73
CA ARG A 48 -18.75 -1.13 -4.42
C ARG A 48 -17.78 -2.29 -4.25
N LYS A 49 -16.53 -2.14 -4.71
CA LYS A 49 -15.51 -3.21 -4.75
C LYS A 49 -14.37 -2.96 -3.76
N VAL A 50 -14.69 -2.28 -2.66
CA VAL A 50 -13.74 -2.02 -1.57
C VAL A 50 -13.60 -3.26 -0.69
N ASN A 51 -12.45 -3.40 -0.01
CA ASN A 51 -12.21 -4.51 0.91
C ASN A 51 -12.93 -4.32 2.26
N ASP A 52 -13.36 -3.09 2.58
CA ASP A 52 -14.05 -2.80 3.83
C ASP A 52 -15.51 -3.30 3.75
N LEU A 53 -15.85 -4.23 4.63
CA LEU A 53 -17.18 -4.82 4.73
C LEU A 53 -18.23 -3.78 5.17
N ILE A 54 -17.83 -2.82 6.01
CA ILE A 54 -18.74 -1.81 6.54
C ILE A 54 -19.09 -0.78 5.46
N GLU A 55 -18.11 -0.36 4.65
CA GLU A 55 -18.35 0.55 3.51
C GLU A 55 -19.32 -0.07 2.48
N GLN A 56 -19.36 -1.41 2.37
CA GLN A 56 -20.28 -2.15 1.50
C GLN A 56 -21.69 -2.33 2.10
N THR A 57 -21.83 -2.28 3.43
CA THR A 57 -23.05 -2.70 4.13
C THR A 57 -23.82 -1.49 4.67
N VAL A 58 -24.23 -0.58 3.78
CA VAL A 58 -25.05 0.58 4.14
C VAL A 58 -26.53 0.30 3.90
N GLN A 59 -27.37 0.54 4.90
CA GLN A 59 -28.81 0.40 4.88
C GLN A 59 -29.49 1.77 4.97
N TRP A 60 -30.53 1.97 4.18
CA TRP A 60 -31.30 3.22 4.12
C TRP A 60 -32.61 3.06 4.89
N ASN A 61 -32.78 3.83 5.98
CA ASN A 61 -34.02 3.82 6.73
C ASN A 61 -34.96 4.89 6.21
N PHE A 62 -36.16 4.47 5.80
CA PHE A 62 -37.23 5.36 5.36
C PHE A 62 -38.36 5.35 6.38
N LEU A 63 -38.67 6.51 6.95
CA LEU A 63 -39.85 6.68 7.83
C LEU A 63 -41.18 6.54 7.07
N ASN A 64 -41.17 6.78 5.74
CA ASN A 64 -42.33 6.66 4.87
C ASN A 64 -42.02 5.67 3.72
N PRO A 65 -42.74 4.53 3.61
CA PRO A 65 -42.56 3.57 2.53
C PRO A 65 -42.72 4.14 1.11
N GLN A 66 -43.47 5.23 0.92
CA GLN A 66 -43.60 5.89 -0.38
C GLN A 66 -42.28 6.48 -0.89
N LYS A 67 -41.29 6.66 0.00
CA LYS A 67 -39.96 7.17 -0.34
C LYS A 67 -38.95 6.09 -0.71
N LEU A 68 -39.31 4.80 -0.64
CA LEU A 68 -38.43 3.70 -1.03
C LEU A 68 -37.78 3.85 -2.42
N PRO A 69 -38.44 4.44 -3.46
CA PRO A 69 -37.77 4.70 -4.73
C PRO A 69 -36.52 5.59 -4.65
N LEU A 70 -36.40 6.44 -3.62
CA LEU A 70 -35.19 7.25 -3.40
C LEU A 70 -33.97 6.40 -3.06
N ALA A 71 -34.13 5.16 -2.59
CA ALA A 71 -33.00 4.25 -2.35
C ALA A 71 -32.17 4.04 -3.62
N GLY A 72 -32.84 3.83 -4.76
CA GLY A 72 -32.15 3.70 -6.06
C GLY A 72 -31.42 4.99 -6.45
N ALA A 73 -32.03 6.16 -6.22
CA ALA A 73 -31.37 7.44 -6.48
C ALA A 73 -30.15 7.68 -5.58
N ILE A 74 -30.21 7.26 -4.31
CA ILE A 74 -29.09 7.36 -3.36
C ILE A 74 -27.95 6.44 -3.79
N GLU A 75 -28.26 5.21 -4.17
CA GLU A 75 -27.28 4.26 -4.68
C GLU A 75 -26.64 4.74 -5.97
N ASP A 76 -27.42 5.16 -6.97
CA ASP A 76 -26.91 5.75 -8.21
C ASP A 76 -26.01 6.96 -7.93
N GLY A 77 -26.44 7.85 -7.03
CA GLY A 77 -25.68 9.03 -6.64
C GLY A 77 -24.36 8.69 -5.95
N ARG A 78 -24.35 7.72 -5.03
CA ARG A 78 -23.13 7.27 -4.33
C ARG A 78 -22.19 6.52 -5.27
N TYR A 79 -22.72 5.61 -6.08
CA TYR A 79 -21.94 4.76 -6.97
C TYR A 79 -21.45 5.49 -8.23
N ALA A 80 -21.97 6.69 -8.50
CA ALA A 80 -21.36 7.59 -9.47
C ALA A 80 -19.93 8.00 -9.05
N TYR A 81 -19.66 8.08 -7.74
CA TYR A 81 -18.33 8.36 -7.22
C TYR A 81 -17.43 7.13 -7.25
N LYS A 82 -16.17 7.38 -7.55
CA LYS A 82 -15.09 6.39 -7.59
C LYS A 82 -13.90 6.93 -6.81
N GLN A 83 -13.04 6.06 -6.31
CA GLN A 83 -11.97 6.45 -5.39
C GLN A 83 -10.58 5.93 -5.77
N ILE A 84 -9.56 6.66 -5.32
CA ILE A 84 -8.17 6.22 -5.25
C ILE A 84 -7.80 6.25 -3.76
N SER A 85 -7.25 5.14 -3.28
CA SER A 85 -6.76 4.98 -1.91
C SER A 85 -5.24 4.96 -1.91
N LEU A 86 -4.64 5.82 -1.10
CA LEU A 86 -3.20 5.97 -0.95
C LEU A 86 -2.84 5.91 0.53
N THR A 87 -1.65 5.44 0.88
CA THR A 87 -1.17 5.48 2.27
C THR A 87 -0.34 6.74 2.49
N MET A 88 -0.39 7.29 3.70
CA MET A 88 0.48 8.40 4.15
C MET A 88 1.67 7.87 4.96
N ASP A 89 2.65 8.74 5.25
CA ASP A 89 3.66 8.46 6.27
C ASP A 89 3.03 8.36 7.67
N TYR A 90 3.57 7.45 8.50
CA TYR A 90 3.05 7.21 9.85
C TYR A 90 3.68 8.16 10.87
N ASP A 91 5.01 8.27 10.83
CA ASP A 91 5.82 9.13 11.69
C ASP A 91 7.10 9.59 10.94
N SER A 92 8.00 10.31 11.62
CA SER A 92 9.22 10.85 10.99
C SER A 92 10.25 9.78 10.54
N TYR A 93 10.01 8.50 10.84
CA TYR A 93 10.84 7.36 10.44
C TYR A 93 10.07 6.38 9.55
N LEU A 94 8.90 5.92 10.00
CA LEU A 94 8.05 4.93 9.34
C LEU A 94 7.26 5.59 8.21
N LYS A 95 7.88 5.55 7.04
CA LYS A 95 7.23 5.96 5.80
C LYS A 95 6.09 5.03 5.42
N GLY A 96 5.14 5.51 4.62
CA GLY A 96 4.01 4.71 4.16
C GLY A 96 4.45 3.43 3.42
N CYS A 97 5.51 3.51 2.61
CA CYS A 97 6.09 2.35 1.91
C CYS A 97 6.68 1.27 2.84
N MET A 98 6.86 1.54 4.14
CA MET A 98 7.43 0.60 5.12
C MET A 98 6.36 -0.24 5.84
N SER A 99 5.07 -0.04 5.55
CA SER A 99 4.00 -0.83 6.16
C SER A 99 3.97 -2.27 5.63
N SER A 100 4.34 -3.23 6.48
CA SER A 100 4.30 -4.67 6.16
C SER A 100 2.88 -5.15 5.83
N MET A 101 1.87 -4.58 6.50
CA MET A 101 0.46 -4.88 6.28
C MET A 101 0.02 -4.45 4.87
N MET A 102 0.39 -3.25 4.43
CA MET A 102 0.07 -2.77 3.08
C MET A 102 0.75 -3.63 2.00
N TRP A 103 1.99 -4.08 2.22
CA TRP A 103 2.65 -5.02 1.32
C TRP A 103 1.93 -6.37 1.21
N GLY A 104 1.39 -6.86 2.33
CA GLY A 104 0.65 -8.12 2.40
C GLY A 104 -0.69 -8.06 1.68
N TYR A 105 -1.47 -6.99 1.91
CA TYR A 105 -2.83 -6.87 1.37
C TYR A 105 -2.88 -6.33 -0.05
N TYR A 106 -2.06 -5.33 -0.37
CA TYR A 106 -2.26 -4.53 -1.59
C TYR A 106 -1.13 -4.64 -2.61
N ALA A 107 0.05 -5.14 -2.23
CA ALA A 107 1.16 -5.38 -3.16
C ALA A 107 1.39 -6.87 -3.44
N ASP A 108 0.30 -7.56 -3.81
CA ASP A 108 0.33 -8.95 -4.29
C ASP A 108 1.10 -9.88 -3.33
N LYS A 109 0.72 -9.89 -2.05
CA LYS A 109 1.37 -10.72 -1.01
C LYS A 109 2.89 -10.55 -0.99
N THR A 110 3.37 -9.30 -1.00
CA THR A 110 4.79 -8.90 -1.00
C THR A 110 5.57 -9.11 -2.32
N THR A 111 4.93 -9.49 -3.43
CA THR A 111 5.60 -9.63 -4.74
C THR A 111 5.34 -8.49 -5.72
N GLY A 112 4.48 -7.54 -5.33
CA GLY A 112 4.12 -6.37 -6.12
C GLY A 112 5.08 -5.19 -5.98
N VAL A 113 4.54 -4.00 -6.17
CA VAL A 113 5.27 -2.74 -6.27
C VAL A 113 4.52 -1.65 -5.46
N CYS A 114 5.28 -0.70 -4.92
CA CYS A 114 4.73 0.50 -4.30
C CYS A 114 5.25 1.75 -5.03
N ILE A 115 4.37 2.67 -5.36
CA ILE A 115 4.69 3.93 -6.06
C ILE A 115 4.56 5.07 -5.06
N GLU A 116 5.58 5.91 -4.92
CA GLU A 116 5.53 7.12 -4.10
C GLU A 116 5.23 8.33 -4.97
N LEU A 117 4.30 9.15 -4.49
CA LEU A 117 3.79 10.35 -5.14
C LEU A 117 4.04 11.56 -4.24
N ASP A 118 4.53 12.64 -4.84
CA ASP A 118 4.60 13.97 -4.25
C ASP A 118 3.20 14.61 -4.25
N PHE A 119 2.67 14.87 -3.06
CA PHE A 119 1.31 15.39 -2.90
C PHE A 119 1.09 16.73 -3.60
N ASP A 120 2.07 17.64 -3.50
CA ASP A 120 1.94 19.01 -4.03
C ASP A 120 1.96 19.02 -5.57
N LYS A 121 2.34 17.91 -6.21
CA LYS A 121 2.35 17.74 -7.67
C LYS A 121 1.12 17.02 -8.20
N LEU A 122 0.19 16.60 -7.35
CA LEU A 122 -1.06 15.97 -7.77
C LEU A 122 -2.07 17.02 -8.25
N PRO A 123 -2.74 16.81 -9.40
CA PRO A 123 -3.70 17.76 -9.95
C PRO A 123 -5.08 17.63 -9.28
N LEU A 124 -5.16 18.01 -8.00
CA LEU A 124 -6.35 17.83 -7.15
C LEU A 124 -7.39 18.95 -7.25
N SER A 125 -7.11 20.04 -7.99
CA SER A 125 -7.84 21.30 -7.88
C SER A 125 -9.25 21.34 -8.52
N ASP A 126 -9.62 20.41 -9.39
CA ASP A 126 -10.95 20.39 -10.06
C ASP A 126 -11.61 19.01 -10.02
N GLY A 127 -12.85 18.93 -9.53
CA GLY A 127 -13.69 17.71 -9.61
C GLY A 127 -13.20 16.51 -8.78
N CYS A 128 -12.28 16.75 -7.83
CA CYS A 128 -11.77 15.76 -6.91
C CYS A 128 -12.00 16.22 -5.47
N LEU A 129 -12.70 15.39 -4.69
CA LEU A 129 -12.74 15.52 -3.24
C LEU A 129 -11.57 14.72 -2.68
N HIS A 130 -10.86 15.23 -1.68
CA HIS A 130 -9.75 14.48 -1.10
C HIS A 130 -9.47 14.87 0.35
N ALA A 131 -9.17 13.87 1.17
CA ALA A 131 -8.90 14.04 2.59
C ALA A 131 -8.25 12.76 3.15
N PRO A 132 -7.53 12.86 4.30
CA PRO A 132 -7.26 11.68 5.11
C PRO A 132 -8.57 11.06 5.60
N ILE A 133 -8.57 9.74 5.80
CA ILE A 133 -9.72 9.03 6.34
C ILE A 133 -9.88 9.33 7.84
N SER A 134 -11.11 9.64 8.24
CA SER A 134 -11.56 9.66 9.63
C SER A 134 -11.85 8.23 10.10
N TYR A 135 -11.22 7.81 11.19
CA TYR A 135 -11.35 6.46 11.73
C TYR A 135 -12.20 6.46 13.00
N GLU A 136 -13.37 5.85 12.93
CA GLU A 136 -14.36 5.81 14.01
C GLU A 136 -14.52 4.39 14.54
N GLU A 137 -14.72 4.23 15.86
CA GLU A 137 -14.93 2.89 16.46
C GLU A 137 -16.22 2.24 15.94
N ASN A 138 -17.29 3.04 15.84
CA ASN A 138 -18.61 2.62 15.43
C ASN A 138 -19.07 3.49 14.26
N VAL A 139 -18.98 2.94 13.04
CA VAL A 139 -19.52 3.59 11.85
C VAL A 139 -20.98 3.17 11.68
N ALA A 140 -21.88 4.15 11.53
CA ALA A 140 -23.30 3.87 11.33
C ALA A 140 -23.55 3.20 9.97
N THR A 141 -23.90 1.92 9.98
CA THR A 141 -24.33 1.16 8.79
C THR A 141 -25.78 1.40 8.43
N SER A 142 -26.57 2.01 9.32
CA SER A 142 -27.97 2.32 9.12
C SER A 142 -28.13 3.84 9.12
N ILE A 143 -28.65 4.40 8.03
CA ILE A 143 -28.70 5.83 7.78
C ILE A 143 -30.15 6.26 7.55
N ASP A 144 -30.65 7.12 8.41
CA ASP A 144 -31.96 7.73 8.25
C ASP A 144 -31.95 8.69 7.06
N VAL A 145 -32.83 8.41 6.09
CA VAL A 145 -32.99 9.26 4.92
C VAL A 145 -33.82 10.49 5.30
N PRO A 146 -33.32 11.72 5.07
CA PRO A 146 -34.04 12.92 5.48
C PRO A 146 -35.46 13.01 4.90
N ALA A 147 -36.39 13.47 5.74
CA ALA A 147 -37.82 13.51 5.42
C ALA A 147 -38.19 14.56 4.36
N ASP A 148 -37.28 15.46 4.00
CA ASP A 148 -37.43 16.49 2.98
C ASP A 148 -36.97 16.04 1.58
N LEU A 149 -36.12 15.01 1.46
CA LEU A 149 -35.68 14.52 0.15
C LEU A 149 -36.85 13.98 -0.67
N SER A 150 -37.04 14.49 -1.88
CA SER A 150 -38.16 14.09 -2.74
C SER A 150 -37.75 13.85 -4.19
N THR A 151 -36.62 14.38 -4.62
CA THR A 151 -36.11 14.28 -5.99
C THR A 151 -34.68 13.76 -6.03
N ARG A 152 -34.23 13.35 -7.22
CA ARG A 152 -32.83 12.98 -7.46
C ARG A 152 -31.87 14.14 -7.17
N ASN A 153 -32.26 15.38 -7.48
CA ASN A 153 -31.43 16.55 -7.20
C ASN A 153 -31.25 16.77 -5.69
N ASP A 154 -32.30 16.55 -4.89
CA ASP A 154 -32.20 16.63 -3.43
C ASP A 154 -31.21 15.59 -2.89
N VAL A 155 -31.27 14.36 -3.44
CA VAL A 155 -30.34 13.28 -3.10
C VAL A 155 -28.90 13.62 -3.46
N GLU A 156 -28.67 14.14 -4.67
CA GLU A 156 -27.32 14.53 -5.10
C GLU A 156 -26.75 15.64 -4.20
N LYS A 157 -27.55 16.64 -3.86
CA LYS A 157 -27.17 17.69 -2.91
C LYS A 157 -26.87 17.11 -1.52
N TRP A 158 -27.73 16.21 -1.03
CA TRP A 158 -27.53 15.55 0.26
C TRP A 158 -26.24 14.73 0.31
N ILE A 159 -25.88 14.03 -0.77
CA ILE A 159 -24.62 13.28 -0.89
C ILE A 159 -23.42 14.22 -0.82
N VAL A 160 -23.47 15.36 -1.52
CA VAL A 160 -22.40 16.37 -1.46
C VAL A 160 -22.28 16.95 -0.05
N ASP A 161 -23.40 17.31 0.57
CA ASP A 161 -23.43 17.86 1.93
C ASP A 161 -22.91 16.86 2.99
N ASN A 162 -22.97 15.55 2.70
CA ASN A 162 -22.53 14.46 3.59
C ASN A 162 -21.32 13.68 3.06
N GLN A 163 -20.57 14.25 2.11
CA GLN A 163 -19.47 13.56 1.42
C GLN A 163 -18.38 13.01 2.37
N LEU A 164 -18.09 13.71 3.47
CA LEU A 164 -17.12 13.26 4.47
C LEU A 164 -17.54 11.93 5.09
N ARG A 165 -18.81 11.83 5.51
CA ARG A 165 -19.37 10.60 6.07
C ARG A 165 -19.41 9.46 5.05
N PHE A 166 -19.78 9.75 3.80
CA PHE A 166 -19.97 8.71 2.79
C PHE A 166 -18.68 8.17 2.19
N PHE A 167 -17.65 9.00 2.12
CA PHE A 167 -16.45 8.65 1.39
C PHE A 167 -15.17 8.74 2.22
N PHE A 168 -15.17 9.39 3.38
CA PHE A 168 -13.96 9.65 4.17
C PHE A 168 -14.04 9.15 5.61
N THR A 169 -14.99 8.26 5.94
CA THR A 169 -15.08 7.62 7.26
C THR A 169 -14.94 6.11 7.12
N LYS A 170 -14.06 5.50 7.92
CA LYS A 170 -13.86 4.05 8.03
C LYS A 170 -13.91 3.60 9.48
N GLN A 171 -14.13 2.29 9.68
CA GLN A 171 -13.99 1.71 11.00
C GLN A 171 -12.52 1.74 11.46
N SER A 172 -12.31 1.96 12.77
CA SER A 172 -10.98 2.10 13.38
C SER A 172 -10.07 0.89 13.23
N THR A 173 -10.63 -0.29 12.95
CA THR A 173 -9.86 -1.51 12.62
C THR A 173 -9.02 -1.37 11.35
N TRP A 174 -9.35 -0.42 10.47
CA TRP A 174 -8.60 -0.08 9.26
C TRP A 174 -7.60 1.07 9.44
N ARG A 175 -7.43 1.59 10.67
CA ARG A 175 -6.58 2.76 10.97
C ARG A 175 -5.14 2.58 10.50
N GLU A 176 -4.63 1.36 10.56
CA GLU A 176 -3.27 1.03 10.16
C GLU A 176 -3.01 1.20 8.65
N GLU A 177 -4.05 1.37 7.81
CA GLU A 177 -3.85 1.74 6.39
C GLU A 177 -3.34 3.18 6.23
N ASN A 178 -3.59 4.03 7.24
CA ASN A 178 -3.24 5.45 7.28
C ASN A 178 -3.61 6.15 5.96
N GLU A 179 -4.86 5.96 5.55
CA GLU A 179 -5.33 6.21 4.20
C GLU A 179 -5.55 7.71 3.94
N TYR A 180 -5.09 8.17 2.78
CA TYR A 180 -5.50 9.38 2.10
C TYR A 180 -6.31 9.01 0.86
N ARG A 181 -7.53 9.51 0.78
CA ARG A 181 -8.45 9.16 -0.30
C ARG A 181 -8.67 10.33 -1.23
N ILE A 182 -8.82 10.02 -2.52
CA ILE A 182 -9.21 10.96 -3.57
C ILE A 182 -10.44 10.38 -4.25
N VAL A 183 -11.49 11.18 -4.42
CA VAL A 183 -12.81 10.74 -4.88
C VAL A 183 -13.27 11.64 -6.03
N SER A 184 -13.83 11.05 -7.08
CA SER A 184 -14.40 11.78 -8.21
C SER A 184 -15.58 11.02 -8.81
N ASN A 185 -16.60 11.75 -9.24
CA ASN A 185 -17.74 11.21 -10.00
C ASN A 185 -17.67 11.51 -11.51
N SER A 186 -16.68 12.29 -11.95
CA SER A 186 -16.56 12.74 -13.34
C SER A 186 -15.28 12.23 -14.01
N LYS A 187 -14.24 11.92 -13.23
CA LYS A 187 -12.96 11.47 -13.77
C LYS A 187 -12.87 9.95 -13.80
N ARG A 188 -12.37 9.41 -14.92
CA ARG A 188 -11.97 8.00 -15.03
C ARG A 188 -10.65 7.73 -14.31
N ALA A 189 -9.72 8.69 -14.37
CA ALA A 189 -8.37 8.53 -13.86
C ALA A 189 -7.79 9.85 -13.36
N LEU A 190 -6.77 9.77 -12.51
CA LEU A 190 -5.94 10.88 -12.06
C LEU A 190 -4.56 10.76 -12.72
N SER A 191 -4.12 11.81 -13.40
CA SER A 191 -2.74 11.85 -13.92
C SER A 191 -1.76 12.00 -12.75
N ILE A 192 -0.71 11.18 -12.77
CA ILE A 192 0.39 11.19 -11.80
C ILE A 192 1.75 11.45 -12.46
N ALA A 193 1.77 11.85 -13.73
CA ALA A 193 2.99 11.96 -14.54
C ALA A 193 4.10 12.79 -13.89
N ASN A 194 3.73 13.89 -13.24
CA ASN A 194 4.67 14.80 -12.59
C ASN A 194 4.85 14.50 -11.09
N ALA A 195 4.08 13.57 -10.53
CA ALA A 195 4.04 13.34 -9.09
C ALA A 195 4.93 12.17 -8.63
N ILE A 196 5.29 11.23 -9.52
CA ILE A 196 6.06 10.05 -9.09
C ILE A 196 7.48 10.46 -8.69
N THR A 197 7.87 10.16 -7.45
CA THR A 197 9.20 10.49 -6.90
C THR A 197 10.08 9.27 -6.65
N ALA A 198 9.48 8.10 -6.41
CA ALA A 198 10.21 6.85 -6.23
C ALA A 198 9.31 5.63 -6.50
N VAL A 199 9.94 4.50 -6.78
CA VAL A 199 9.28 3.18 -6.86
C VAL A 199 9.95 2.24 -5.87
N TYR A 200 9.16 1.41 -5.20
CA TYR A 200 9.60 0.51 -4.15
C TYR A 200 9.28 -0.94 -4.50
N VAL A 201 10.17 -1.85 -4.13
CA VAL A 201 9.98 -3.31 -4.20
C VAL A 201 10.32 -3.96 -2.86
N ALA A 202 9.62 -5.03 -2.48
CA ALA A 202 9.90 -5.70 -1.21
C ALA A 202 11.06 -6.73 -1.30
N LYS A 203 11.27 -7.34 -2.46
CA LYS A 203 12.23 -8.45 -2.65
C LYS A 203 13.24 -8.12 -3.75
N VAL A 204 14.47 -7.82 -3.34
CA VAL A 204 15.51 -7.34 -4.27
C VAL A 204 15.97 -8.38 -5.29
N ASP A 205 15.89 -9.66 -4.94
CA ASP A 205 16.28 -10.82 -5.75
C ASP A 205 15.16 -11.34 -6.65
N SER A 206 13.96 -10.76 -6.58
CA SER A 206 12.81 -11.14 -7.40
C SER A 206 12.94 -10.73 -8.88
N GLU A 207 12.19 -11.39 -9.76
CA GLU A 207 12.01 -10.93 -11.15
C GLU A 207 11.25 -9.60 -11.21
N THR A 208 10.31 -9.35 -10.28
CA THR A 208 9.65 -8.04 -10.15
C THR A 208 10.67 -6.92 -10.02
N CYS A 209 11.65 -7.05 -9.11
CA CYS A 209 12.71 -6.05 -8.95
C CYS A 209 13.49 -5.81 -10.24
N LYS A 210 13.90 -6.88 -10.93
CA LYS A 210 14.62 -6.82 -12.20
C LYS A 210 13.82 -6.09 -13.28
N PHE A 211 12.54 -6.42 -13.44
CA PHE A 211 11.69 -5.79 -14.44
C PHE A 211 11.33 -4.35 -14.08
N VAL A 212 11.11 -4.04 -12.79
CA VAL A 212 10.90 -2.65 -12.33
C VAL A 212 12.14 -1.81 -12.63
N LEU A 213 13.35 -2.30 -12.32
CA LEU A 213 14.60 -1.59 -12.64
C LEU A 213 14.72 -1.32 -14.14
N ALA A 214 14.45 -2.31 -14.98
CA ALA A 214 14.49 -2.17 -16.43
C ALA A 214 13.42 -1.21 -16.98
N LEU A 215 12.21 -1.24 -16.43
CA LEU A 215 11.08 -0.42 -16.88
C LEU A 215 11.17 1.03 -16.41
N VAL A 216 11.61 1.25 -15.18
CA VAL A 216 11.81 2.60 -14.61
C VAL A 216 13.04 3.26 -15.25
N ASN A 217 14.08 2.48 -15.54
CA ASN A 217 15.27 2.90 -16.29
C ASN A 217 15.88 4.24 -15.81
N GLY A 218 15.97 4.41 -14.49
CA GLY A 218 16.55 5.61 -13.88
C GLY A 218 15.70 6.88 -13.94
N ALA A 219 14.45 6.82 -14.45
CA ALA A 219 13.55 7.98 -14.45
C ALA A 219 13.26 8.52 -13.04
N VAL A 220 13.15 7.60 -12.07
CA VAL A 220 13.07 7.88 -10.63
C VAL A 220 13.88 6.82 -9.88
N PRO A 221 14.30 7.09 -8.63
CA PRO A 221 14.91 6.07 -7.78
C PRO A 221 14.03 4.83 -7.61
N VAL A 222 14.64 3.66 -7.70
CA VAL A 222 14.01 2.38 -7.34
C VAL A 222 14.63 1.89 -6.04
N MET A 223 13.80 1.74 -5.02
CA MET A 223 14.19 1.42 -3.66
C MET A 223 13.72 0.00 -3.30
N CYS A 224 14.44 -0.69 -2.43
CA CYS A 224 14.02 -1.97 -1.88
C CYS A 224 13.83 -1.89 -0.36
N LEU A 225 12.77 -2.53 0.14
CA LEU A 225 12.63 -2.74 1.58
C LEU A 225 13.63 -3.79 2.06
N SER A 226 14.10 -3.60 3.27
CA SER A 226 14.82 -4.61 4.04
C SER A 226 14.49 -4.43 5.51
N TYR A 227 14.64 -5.50 6.28
CA TYR A 227 14.54 -5.45 7.72
C TYR A 227 15.90 -5.78 8.29
N LYS A 228 16.38 -4.99 9.26
CA LYS A 228 17.63 -5.26 9.97
C LYS A 228 17.30 -5.64 11.40
N ASP A 229 17.94 -6.68 11.94
CA ASP A 229 18.96 -6.53 12.99
C ASP A 229 19.68 -7.87 13.30
N ASN A 230 21.01 -7.85 13.36
CA ASN A 230 21.81 -9.02 13.74
C ASN A 230 22.25 -8.97 15.22
N SER A 231 21.89 -7.94 15.98
CA SER A 231 22.43 -7.71 17.34
C SER A 231 21.39 -7.58 18.46
N THR A 232 20.23 -6.97 18.22
CA THR A 232 19.18 -6.79 19.25
C THR A 232 17.94 -7.66 19.04
N GLY A 233 17.84 -8.36 17.90
CA GLY A 233 16.68 -9.20 17.56
C GLY A 233 15.41 -8.44 17.14
N ILE A 234 15.50 -7.11 16.98
CA ILE A 234 14.37 -6.26 16.57
C ILE A 234 14.38 -6.07 15.06
N SER A 235 13.25 -6.34 14.40
CA SER A 235 13.08 -6.15 12.95
C SER A 235 12.71 -4.70 12.61
N ILE A 236 13.72 -3.85 12.35
CA ILE A 236 13.49 -2.44 11.99
C ILE A 236 13.48 -2.29 10.46
N PRO A 237 12.40 -1.75 9.85
CA PRO A 237 12.32 -1.55 8.41
C PRO A 237 13.30 -0.47 7.93
N ARG A 238 13.86 -0.70 6.75
CA ARG A 238 14.80 0.18 6.06
C ARG A 238 14.52 0.17 4.56
N VAL A 239 14.90 1.25 3.89
CA VAL A 239 14.89 1.32 2.42
C VAL A 239 16.32 1.55 1.93
N SER A 240 16.64 1.00 0.77
CA SER A 240 17.96 1.11 0.16
C SER A 240 17.81 1.12 -1.35
N ASP A 241 18.82 1.62 -2.07
CA ASP A 241 18.83 1.56 -3.52
C ASP A 241 18.76 0.11 -4.02
N ALA A 242 17.75 -0.19 -4.84
CA ALA A 242 17.47 -1.56 -5.28
C ALA A 242 18.53 -2.07 -6.25
N ALA A 243 19.07 -1.23 -7.14
CA ALA A 243 20.09 -1.63 -8.11
C ALA A 243 21.39 -2.01 -7.41
N ALA A 244 21.85 -1.18 -6.48
CA ALA A 244 23.03 -1.41 -5.67
C ALA A 244 22.87 -2.68 -4.82
N LYS A 245 21.72 -2.86 -4.15
CA LYS A 245 21.47 -4.06 -3.36
C LYS A 245 21.36 -5.32 -4.20
N ARG A 246 20.74 -5.24 -5.37
CA ARG A 246 20.66 -6.37 -6.29
C ARG A 246 22.04 -6.77 -6.79
N LYS A 247 22.86 -5.80 -7.22
CA LYS A 247 24.24 -6.05 -7.63
C LYS A 247 25.04 -6.73 -6.51
N GLN A 248 24.94 -6.20 -5.28
CA GLN A 248 25.58 -6.82 -4.11
C GLN A 248 25.15 -8.29 -3.92
N TYR A 249 23.85 -8.57 -4.06
CA TYR A 249 23.31 -9.93 -3.94
C TYR A 249 23.82 -10.86 -5.06
N GLU A 250 23.83 -10.38 -6.31
CA GLU A 250 24.31 -11.14 -7.46
C GLU A 250 25.81 -11.43 -7.41
N ASP A 251 26.62 -10.44 -7.01
CA ASP A 251 28.07 -10.57 -6.83
C ASP A 251 28.37 -11.58 -5.71
N ALA A 252 27.65 -11.50 -4.58
CA ALA A 252 27.79 -12.45 -3.48
C ALA A 252 27.43 -13.88 -3.90
N ARG A 253 26.37 -14.06 -4.70
CA ARG A 253 25.92 -15.38 -5.19
C ARG A 253 26.88 -16.00 -6.21
N LYS A 254 27.52 -15.18 -7.04
CA LYS A 254 28.47 -15.63 -8.07
C LYS A 254 29.89 -15.79 -7.53
N SER A 255 30.19 -15.24 -6.35
CA SER A 255 31.50 -15.34 -5.73
C SER A 255 31.86 -16.78 -5.37
N LYS A 256 32.97 -17.26 -5.94
CA LYS A 256 33.55 -18.57 -5.61
C LYS A 256 34.23 -18.60 -4.24
N THR A 257 34.65 -17.43 -3.75
CA THR A 257 35.32 -17.30 -2.44
C THR A 257 34.34 -17.00 -1.30
N ASN A 258 33.05 -16.84 -1.61
CA ASN A 258 32.03 -16.66 -0.59
C ASN A 258 31.73 -18.00 0.09
N ALA A 259 32.35 -18.23 1.25
CA ALA A 259 32.19 -19.43 2.06
C ALA A 259 30.71 -19.77 2.34
N LEU A 260 29.83 -18.77 2.45
CA LEU A 260 28.40 -19.01 2.70
C LEU A 260 27.73 -19.76 1.54
N ASN A 261 28.14 -19.54 0.30
CA ASN A 261 27.59 -20.29 -0.85
C ASN A 261 27.93 -21.79 -0.73
N THR A 262 29.17 -22.09 -0.34
CA THR A 262 29.66 -23.46 -0.16
C THR A 262 29.01 -24.15 1.03
N ILE A 263 28.84 -23.43 2.15
CA ILE A 263 28.11 -23.89 3.33
C ILE A 263 26.65 -24.19 2.99
N GLN A 264 25.96 -23.24 2.32
CA GLN A 264 24.55 -23.37 1.99
C GLN A 264 24.28 -24.56 1.06
N LYS A 265 25.16 -24.79 0.07
CA LYS A 265 25.06 -25.94 -0.83
C LYS A 265 25.17 -27.27 -0.08
N GLN A 266 26.12 -27.38 0.86
CA GLN A 266 26.29 -28.56 1.70
C GLN A 266 25.10 -28.77 2.63
N ALA A 267 24.63 -27.71 3.29
CA ALA A 267 23.47 -27.77 4.18
C ALA A 267 22.21 -28.25 3.45
N PHE A 268 21.90 -27.69 2.27
CA PHE A 268 20.75 -28.14 1.48
C PHE A 268 20.91 -29.56 0.95
N GLY A 269 22.12 -29.94 0.53
CA GLY A 269 22.40 -31.32 0.11
C GLY A 269 22.15 -32.32 1.24
N PHE A 270 22.67 -32.02 2.43
CA PHE A 270 22.47 -32.83 3.63
C PHE A 270 21.00 -32.91 4.02
N TYR A 271 20.29 -31.78 4.07
CA TYR A 271 18.84 -31.77 4.34
C TYR A 271 18.08 -32.62 3.32
N ASN A 272 18.29 -32.41 2.02
CA ASN A 272 17.53 -33.13 0.99
C ASN A 272 17.78 -34.64 0.99
N LEU A 273 18.96 -35.08 1.44
CA LEU A 273 19.29 -36.50 1.58
C LEU A 273 18.55 -37.17 2.73
N HIS A 274 18.26 -36.42 3.80
CA HIS A 274 17.73 -36.96 5.05
C HIS A 274 16.32 -36.48 5.42
N LYS A 275 15.74 -35.52 4.69
CA LYS A 275 14.47 -34.85 5.02
C LYS A 275 13.26 -35.78 5.22
N ASP A 276 13.34 -37.00 4.70
CA ASP A 276 12.25 -37.99 4.78
C ASP A 276 12.43 -38.94 5.98
N ASP A 277 13.58 -38.90 6.67
CA ASP A 277 13.83 -39.58 7.94
C ASP A 277 13.69 -38.58 9.11
N TRP A 278 12.58 -38.66 9.81
CA TRP A 278 12.20 -37.74 10.88
C TRP A 278 13.05 -37.90 12.15
N GLU A 279 13.71 -39.04 12.33
CA GLU A 279 14.58 -39.31 13.49
C GLU A 279 16.05 -39.04 13.18
N PHE A 280 16.39 -38.79 11.91
CA PHE A 280 17.77 -38.52 11.52
C PHE A 280 18.24 -37.16 12.06
N PRO A 281 19.43 -37.08 12.71
CA PRO A 281 19.95 -35.81 13.21
C PRO A 281 20.21 -34.79 12.08
N MET A 282 19.45 -33.70 12.06
CA MET A 282 19.60 -32.57 11.11
C MET A 282 20.76 -31.62 11.47
N VAL A 283 21.91 -32.19 11.85
CA VAL A 283 23.11 -31.46 12.25
C VAL A 283 24.30 -31.96 11.43
N LEU A 284 24.71 -31.17 10.44
CA LEU A 284 25.97 -31.40 9.73
C LEU A 284 27.13 -30.96 10.62
N LYS A 285 27.99 -31.91 11.00
CA LYS A 285 29.08 -31.67 11.97
C LYS A 285 30.15 -30.70 11.46
N GLU A 286 30.47 -30.75 10.17
CA GLU A 286 31.54 -29.95 9.57
C GLU A 286 31.15 -29.52 8.14
N TYR A 287 31.53 -28.30 7.78
CA TYR A 287 31.42 -27.78 6.42
C TYR A 287 32.80 -27.75 5.77
N ILE A 288 32.92 -28.33 4.58
CA ILE A 288 34.15 -28.28 3.78
C ILE A 288 34.18 -26.94 3.06
N LEU A 289 35.17 -26.09 3.34
CA LEU A 289 35.37 -24.82 2.65
C LEU A 289 36.46 -24.98 1.58
N GLU A 290 36.13 -24.67 0.34
CA GLU A 290 37.14 -24.51 -0.72
C GLU A 290 37.96 -23.25 -0.39
N ARG A 291 39.29 -23.40 -0.30
CA ARG A 291 40.22 -22.28 -0.09
C ARG A 291 40.51 -21.54 -1.38
#